data_AF-A0A2T7D344-F1
#
_entry.id   AF-A0A2T7D344-F1
#
_cell.length_a   1.000
_cell.length_b   1.000
_cell.length_c   1.000
_cell.angle_alpha   90.00
_cell.angle_beta   90.00
_cell.angle_gamma   90.00
#
_symmetry.space_group_name_H-M   'P 1'
#
loop_
_entity.id
_entity.type
_entity.pdbx_description
1 polymer ?
#
loop_
_entity_poly.entity_id
_entity_poly.type
_entity_poly.pdbx_seq_one_letter_code
_entity_poly.pdbx_strand_id
1 'polypeptide(L)'
;MFLLVWLAVALSLSSTIVAGGDCPGAHRNMTMEAACREATATAGEPMYQVCMHALGDDYRAGAVKEAYLFAYGAAWRAVESYGTTEGWAQYVLGNGSLTGDEKAAYGCVAGGSYREAEAAMGKVTHRVGLDCGLDLSDEYRTALRDAEACRDRLAKLPPSPLLTMVEKDYNSTLLAYLLGKLLGIK
;
A
#
# COMPACT_ATOMS: atom_id res chain seq x y z
N MET A 1 -9.34 -59.39 48.93
CA MET A 1 -8.31 -58.85 48.02
C MET A 1 -9.03 -57.94 47.04
N PHE A 2 -9.04 -56.64 47.33
CA PHE A 2 -9.88 -55.62 46.68
C PHE A 2 -9.25 -55.18 45.34
N LEU A 3 -10.02 -55.25 44.24
CA LEU A 3 -9.66 -54.68 42.94
C LEU A 3 -10.46 -53.39 42.73
N LEU A 4 -9.87 -52.27 43.12
CA LEU A 4 -10.37 -50.92 42.81
C LEU A 4 -9.58 -50.41 41.60
N VAL A 5 -10.18 -50.46 40.41
CA VAL A 5 -9.62 -49.85 39.20
C VAL A 5 -9.96 -48.37 39.23
N TRP A 6 -9.00 -47.53 39.58
CA TRP A 6 -9.13 -46.07 39.54
C TRP A 6 -8.93 -45.57 38.10
N LEU A 7 -10.01 -45.06 37.48
CA LEU A 7 -9.95 -44.25 36.27
C LEU A 7 -9.34 -42.88 36.61
N ALA A 8 -8.07 -42.67 36.29
CA ALA A 8 -7.47 -41.35 36.26
C ALA A 8 -7.70 -40.72 34.88
N VAL A 9 -8.78 -39.95 34.73
CA VAL A 9 -8.97 -39.08 33.57
C VAL A 9 -8.08 -37.85 33.79
N ALA A 10 -6.88 -37.87 33.21
CA ALA A 10 -6.04 -36.69 33.12
C ALA A 10 -6.65 -35.74 32.09
N LEU A 11 -7.44 -34.77 32.55
CA LEU A 11 -7.81 -33.59 31.77
C LEU A 11 -6.54 -32.77 31.54
N SER A 12 -5.84 -33.06 30.44
CA SER A 12 -4.82 -32.16 29.91
C SER A 12 -5.53 -30.89 29.43
N LEU A 13 -5.59 -29.89 30.31
CA LEU A 13 -5.83 -28.51 29.93
C LEU A 13 -4.62 -28.04 29.10
N SER A 14 -4.64 -28.39 27.82
CA SER A 14 -3.80 -27.77 26.81
C SER A 14 -4.27 -26.33 26.69
N SER A 15 -3.70 -25.45 27.52
CA SER A 15 -3.83 -24.02 27.34
C SER A 15 -3.24 -23.69 25.97
N THR A 16 -4.07 -23.58 24.95
CA THR A 16 -3.68 -22.92 23.70
C THR A 16 -3.47 -21.46 24.07
N ILE A 17 -2.23 -21.12 24.40
CA ILE A 17 -1.76 -19.75 24.32
C ILE A 17 -1.96 -19.38 22.85
N VAL A 18 -3.03 -18.64 22.55
CA VAL A 18 -3.10 -17.87 21.31
C VAL A 18 -2.04 -16.80 21.49
N ALA A 19 -0.79 -17.15 21.13
CA ALA A 19 0.21 -16.16 20.85
C ALA A 19 -0.39 -15.24 19.79
N GLY A 20 -0.35 -13.92 20.02
CA GLY A 20 -0.74 -12.93 19.02
C GLY A 20 -0.11 -13.32 17.68
N GLY A 21 -0.92 -13.31 16.62
CA GLY A 21 -0.59 -13.94 15.35
C GLY A 21 0.79 -13.51 14.85
N ASP A 22 1.70 -14.48 14.75
CA ASP A 22 3.01 -14.28 14.13
C ASP A 22 2.79 -13.76 12.71
N CYS A 23 3.23 -12.54 12.44
CA CYS A 23 3.20 -11.94 11.12
C CYS A 23 4.13 -12.72 10.18
N PRO A 24 3.63 -13.52 9.22
CA PRO A 24 4.53 -14.24 8.34
C PRO A 24 5.20 -13.21 7.41
N GLY A 25 6.46 -12.89 7.69
CA GLY A 25 7.27 -11.97 6.88
C GLY A 25 7.36 -10.53 7.37
N ALA A 26 6.45 -10.01 8.21
CA ALA A 26 6.50 -8.59 8.62
C ALA A 26 7.74 -8.25 9.46
N HIS A 27 8.12 -9.14 10.38
CA HIS A 27 9.33 -9.03 11.20
C HIS A 27 10.56 -9.63 10.53
N ARG A 28 10.46 -10.01 9.24
CA ARG A 28 11.62 -10.46 8.49
C ARG A 28 12.56 -9.28 8.30
N ASN A 29 13.77 -9.43 8.83
CA ASN A 29 14.84 -8.49 8.62
C ASN A 29 15.40 -8.64 7.20
N MET A 30 15.43 -7.54 6.46
CA MET A 30 16.00 -7.49 5.11
C MET A 30 16.52 -6.08 4.80
N THR A 31 17.37 -5.97 3.78
CA THR A 31 17.77 -4.64 3.28
C THR A 31 16.70 -4.07 2.36
N MET A 32 16.73 -2.76 2.12
CA MET A 32 15.85 -2.10 1.14
C MET A 32 15.99 -2.74 -0.25
N GLU A 33 17.22 -3.02 -0.69
CA GLU A 33 17.48 -3.60 -2.01
C GLU A 33 16.88 -5.01 -2.14
N ALA A 34 16.95 -5.81 -1.08
CA ALA A 34 16.34 -7.13 -1.02
C ALA A 34 14.81 -7.02 -1.04
N ALA A 35 14.24 -6.08 -0.26
CA ALA A 35 12.79 -5.85 -0.22
C ALA A 35 12.26 -5.43 -1.58
N CYS A 36 12.91 -4.44 -2.21
CA CYS A 36 12.58 -4.00 -3.56
C CYS A 36 12.69 -5.14 -4.57
N ARG A 37 13.80 -5.89 -4.57
CA ARG A 37 14.00 -6.96 -5.54
C ARG A 37 12.98 -8.08 -5.42
N GLU A 38 12.61 -8.45 -4.20
CA GLU A 38 11.61 -9.48 -3.95
C GLU A 38 10.20 -8.99 -4.29
N ALA A 39 9.81 -7.81 -3.81
CA ALA A 39 8.47 -7.24 -4.04
C ALA A 39 8.20 -6.97 -5.52
N THR A 40 9.21 -6.55 -6.29
CA THR A 40 9.04 -6.15 -7.69
C THR A 40 9.43 -7.23 -8.69
N ALA A 41 9.74 -8.45 -8.23
CA ALA A 41 10.21 -9.55 -9.08
C ALA A 41 9.31 -9.81 -10.31
N THR A 42 7.99 -9.69 -10.15
CA THR A 42 7.02 -9.87 -11.25
C THR A 42 6.74 -8.60 -12.05
N ALA A 43 7.07 -7.42 -11.51
CA ALA A 43 6.88 -6.12 -12.15
C ALA A 43 8.12 -5.64 -12.93
N GLY A 44 9.26 -6.30 -12.72
CA GLY A 44 10.50 -6.09 -13.48
C GLY A 44 11.30 -4.86 -13.05
N GLU A 45 12.34 -4.57 -13.84
CA GLU A 45 13.33 -3.53 -13.55
C GLU A 45 12.74 -2.11 -13.38
N PRO A 46 11.74 -1.66 -14.18
CA PRO A 46 11.17 -0.34 -13.98
C PRO A 46 10.58 -0.13 -12.58
N MET A 47 9.85 -1.12 -12.06
CA MET A 47 9.26 -1.03 -10.72
C MET A 47 10.32 -1.20 -9.62
N TYR A 48 11.37 -1.97 -9.86
CA TYR A 48 12.53 -2.00 -8.96
C TYR A 48 13.15 -0.60 -8.81
N GLN A 49 13.33 0.14 -9.91
CA GLN A 49 13.86 1.51 -9.85
C GLN A 49 12.90 2.48 -9.14
N VAL A 50 11.59 2.36 -9.37
CA VAL A 50 10.58 3.10 -8.59
C VAL A 50 10.70 2.80 -7.10
N CYS A 51 10.90 1.54 -6.72
CA CYS A 51 11.11 1.14 -5.32
C CYS A 51 12.37 1.77 -4.72
N MET A 52 13.51 1.62 -5.40
CA MET A 52 14.79 2.15 -4.95
C MET A 52 14.75 3.67 -4.79
N HIS A 53 14.11 4.37 -5.72
CA HIS A 53 13.93 5.83 -5.63
C HIS A 53 13.00 6.21 -4.48
N ALA A 54 11.84 5.55 -4.36
CA ALA A 54 10.86 5.88 -3.33
C ALA A 54 11.40 5.63 -1.91
N LEU A 55 12.25 4.62 -1.70
CA LEU A 55 12.76 4.29 -0.38
C LEU A 55 14.15 4.89 -0.09
N GLY A 56 14.92 5.25 -1.12
CA GLY A 56 16.32 5.65 -1.00
C GLY A 56 16.57 6.93 -0.18
N ASP A 57 15.59 7.81 -0.06
CA ASP A 57 15.70 9.02 0.76
C ASP A 57 15.59 8.72 2.27
N ASP A 58 14.84 7.68 2.65
CA ASP A 58 14.59 7.32 4.05
C ASP A 58 15.57 6.26 4.56
N TYR A 59 16.01 5.38 3.67
CA TYR A 59 16.79 4.21 4.02
C TYR A 59 18.17 4.28 3.40
N ARG A 60 19.19 4.31 4.28
CA ARG A 60 20.58 4.19 3.84
C ARG A 60 20.79 2.84 3.15
N ALA A 61 21.55 2.86 2.06
CA ALA A 61 21.92 1.64 1.34
C ALA A 61 22.51 0.58 2.31
N GLY A 62 22.06 -0.66 2.16
CA GLY A 62 22.44 -1.78 3.04
C GLY A 62 21.86 -1.74 4.46
N ALA A 63 21.05 -0.75 4.83
CA ALA A 63 20.38 -0.75 6.13
C ALA A 63 19.39 -1.92 6.23
N VAL A 64 19.55 -2.73 7.27
CA VAL A 64 18.64 -3.84 7.58
C VAL A 64 17.49 -3.32 8.45
N LYS A 65 16.26 -3.58 8.01
CA LYS A 65 15.02 -3.21 8.70
C LYS A 65 14.01 -4.34 8.58
N GLU A 66 13.00 -4.30 9.43
CA GLU A 66 11.84 -5.17 9.33
C GLU A 66 11.04 -4.82 8.07
N ALA A 67 10.57 -5.84 7.34
CA ALA A 67 9.91 -5.67 6.05
C ALA A 67 8.71 -4.71 6.09
N TYR A 68 7.96 -4.67 7.19
CA TYR A 68 6.81 -3.76 7.33
C TYR A 68 7.19 -2.29 7.23
N LEU A 69 8.42 -1.90 7.62
CA LEU A 69 8.85 -0.50 7.54
C LEU A 69 8.96 -0.02 6.09
N PHE A 70 9.37 -0.90 5.17
CA PHE A 70 9.41 -0.57 3.74
C PHE A 70 8.00 -0.45 3.15
N ALA A 71 7.09 -1.36 3.51
CA ALA A 71 5.69 -1.29 3.10
C ALA A 71 5.00 -0.03 3.64
N TYR A 72 5.22 0.30 4.93
CA TYR A 72 4.74 1.52 5.56
C TYR A 72 5.30 2.76 4.86
N GLY A 73 6.61 2.84 4.65
CA GLY A 73 7.24 3.99 4.01
C GLY A 73 6.75 4.24 2.58
N ALA A 74 6.51 3.16 1.82
CA ALA A 74 5.92 3.26 0.49
C ALA A 74 4.45 3.71 0.52
N ALA A 75 3.65 3.16 1.43
CA ALA A 75 2.25 3.57 1.59
C ALA A 75 2.13 5.04 2.03
N TRP A 76 2.99 5.47 2.97
CA TRP A 76 3.03 6.86 3.45
C TRP A 76 3.33 7.83 2.32
N ARG A 77 4.38 7.54 1.53
CA ARG A 77 4.72 8.34 0.35
C ARG A 77 3.61 8.38 -0.69
N ALA A 78 2.90 7.27 -0.89
CA ALA A 78 1.76 7.26 -1.80
C ALA A 78 0.69 8.26 -1.35
N VAL A 79 0.32 8.27 -0.06
CA VAL A 79 -0.63 9.22 0.52
C VAL A 79 -0.18 10.68 0.35
N GLU A 80 1.09 10.99 0.66
CA GLU A 80 1.62 12.35 0.46
C GLU A 80 1.59 12.78 -1.02
N SER A 81 1.83 11.84 -1.93
CA SER A 81 1.78 12.09 -3.37
C SER A 81 0.35 12.38 -3.83
N TYR A 82 -0.65 11.61 -3.36
CA TYR A 82 -2.08 11.89 -3.60
C TYR A 82 -2.43 13.32 -3.18
N GLY A 83 -2.15 13.72 -1.94
CA GLY A 83 -2.48 15.07 -1.45
C GLY A 83 -1.82 16.18 -2.27
N THR A 84 -0.60 15.97 -2.75
CA THR A 84 0.09 16.91 -3.66
C THR A 84 -0.63 17.03 -5.00
N THR A 85 -1.01 15.89 -5.59
CA THR A 85 -1.72 15.83 -6.89
C THR A 85 -3.13 16.40 -6.79
N GLU A 86 -3.87 16.10 -5.72
CA GLU A 86 -5.20 16.67 -5.45
C GLU A 86 -5.13 18.19 -5.34
N GLY A 87 -4.19 18.71 -4.54
CA GLY A 87 -4.02 20.16 -4.35
C GLY A 87 -3.71 20.88 -5.65
N TRP A 88 -2.86 20.28 -6.51
CA TRP A 88 -2.56 20.82 -7.83
C TRP A 88 -3.81 20.82 -8.73
N ALA A 89 -4.58 19.74 -8.76
CA ALA A 89 -5.81 19.65 -9.55
C ALA A 89 -6.85 20.67 -9.08
N GLN A 90 -7.02 20.84 -7.76
CA GLN A 90 -7.90 21.85 -7.16
C GLN A 90 -7.49 23.26 -7.55
N TYR A 91 -6.19 23.58 -7.52
CA TYR A 91 -5.68 24.87 -7.94
C TYR A 91 -6.02 25.17 -9.41
N VAL A 92 -5.78 24.23 -10.32
CA VAL A 92 -6.08 24.45 -11.75
C VAL A 92 -7.58 24.57 -12.00
N LEU A 93 -8.41 23.75 -11.35
CA LEU A 93 -9.87 23.87 -11.44
C LEU A 93 -10.37 25.23 -10.94
N GLY A 94 -9.80 25.73 -9.84
CA GLY A 94 -10.16 27.01 -9.23
C GLY A 94 -9.93 28.21 -10.15
N ASN A 95 -9.01 28.10 -11.12
CA ASN A 95 -8.75 29.15 -12.10
C ASN A 95 -9.88 29.30 -13.15
N GLY A 96 -10.81 28.34 -13.24
CA GLY A 96 -12.00 28.45 -14.09
C GLY A 96 -11.77 28.35 -15.60
N SER A 97 -10.55 28.05 -16.03
CA SER A 97 -10.19 27.93 -17.46
C SER A 97 -10.64 26.62 -18.11
N LEU A 98 -10.82 25.56 -17.31
CA LEU A 98 -11.16 24.23 -17.80
C LEU A 98 -12.65 24.11 -18.13
N THR A 99 -12.97 23.40 -19.22
CA THR A 99 -14.36 23.16 -19.65
C THR A 99 -14.57 21.70 -20.06
N GLY A 100 -15.83 21.29 -20.20
CA GLY A 100 -16.21 19.97 -20.71
C GLY A 100 -15.50 18.80 -20.01
N ASP A 101 -14.98 17.89 -20.82
CA ASP A 101 -14.29 16.67 -20.36
C ASP A 101 -13.01 16.97 -19.58
N GLU A 102 -12.30 18.06 -19.90
CA GLU A 102 -11.10 18.47 -19.17
C GLU A 102 -11.45 18.87 -17.74
N LYS A 103 -12.51 19.66 -17.55
CA LYS A 103 -13.02 20.01 -16.23
C LYS A 103 -13.48 18.75 -15.46
N ALA A 104 -14.12 17.80 -16.13
CA ALA A 104 -14.57 16.56 -15.49
C ALA A 104 -13.40 15.64 -15.09
N ALA A 105 -12.35 15.55 -15.91
CA ALA A 105 -11.16 14.75 -15.61
C ALA A 105 -10.36 15.35 -14.45
N TYR A 106 -10.13 16.66 -14.46
CA TYR A 106 -9.49 17.34 -13.32
C TYR A 106 -10.35 17.26 -12.07
N GLY A 107 -11.68 17.36 -12.19
CA GLY A 107 -12.62 17.19 -11.09
C GLY A 107 -12.60 15.78 -10.49
N CYS A 108 -12.26 14.76 -11.28
CA CYS A 108 -12.01 13.40 -10.78
C CYS A 108 -10.83 13.38 -9.82
N VAL A 109 -9.74 14.09 -10.14
CA VAL A 109 -8.49 14.10 -9.34
C VAL A 109 -8.55 15.05 -8.16
N ALA A 110 -9.18 16.21 -8.31
CA ALA A 110 -9.33 17.17 -7.22
C ALA A 110 -10.24 16.68 -6.06
N GLY A 111 -10.84 15.50 -6.22
CA GLY A 111 -11.77 14.89 -5.27
C GLY A 111 -12.26 13.55 -5.82
N GLY A 112 -13.58 13.38 -5.90
CA GLY A 112 -14.20 12.22 -6.56
C GLY A 112 -13.63 10.87 -6.13
N SER A 113 -13.38 9.99 -7.11
CA SER A 113 -12.75 8.69 -6.88
C SER A 113 -11.30 8.80 -6.39
N TYR A 114 -10.57 9.86 -6.77
CA TYR A 114 -9.18 10.01 -6.36
C TYR A 114 -9.04 10.17 -4.84
N ARG A 115 -9.97 10.89 -4.21
CA ARG A 115 -10.06 11.01 -2.76
C ARG A 115 -10.35 9.68 -2.06
N GLU A 116 -11.15 8.82 -2.68
CA GLU A 116 -11.39 7.47 -2.16
C GLU A 116 -10.11 6.62 -2.25
N ALA A 117 -9.30 6.82 -3.29
CA ALA A 117 -7.99 6.18 -3.40
C ALA A 117 -7.02 6.64 -2.31
N GLU A 118 -6.91 7.95 -2.08
CA GLU A 118 -6.12 8.51 -0.99
C GLU A 118 -6.59 7.97 0.37
N ALA A 119 -7.90 8.00 0.64
CA ALA A 119 -8.46 7.52 1.89
C ALA A 119 -8.22 6.02 2.11
N ALA A 120 -8.30 5.20 1.07
CA ALA A 120 -7.96 3.79 1.14
C ALA A 120 -6.48 3.58 1.49
N MET A 121 -5.57 4.33 0.86
CA MET A 121 -4.14 4.30 1.22
C MET A 121 -3.87 4.84 2.63
N GLY A 122 -4.63 5.83 3.10
CA GLY A 122 -4.57 6.29 4.49
C GLY A 122 -4.95 5.22 5.51
N LYS A 123 -5.89 4.33 5.17
CA LYS A 123 -6.20 3.16 6.01
C LYS A 123 -5.06 2.15 6.00
N VAL A 124 -4.42 1.94 4.85
CA VAL A 124 -3.23 1.06 4.74
C VAL A 124 -2.11 1.58 5.63
N THR A 125 -1.74 2.86 5.54
CA THR A 125 -0.65 3.44 6.34
C THR A 125 -0.90 3.30 7.84
N HIS A 126 -2.15 3.51 8.27
CA HIS A 126 -2.53 3.37 9.67
C HIS A 126 -2.39 1.92 10.17
N ARG A 127 -2.69 0.92 9.34
CA ARG A 127 -2.86 -0.47 9.78
C ARG A 127 -1.67 -1.39 9.48
N VAL A 128 -0.86 -1.08 8.46
CA VAL A 128 0.22 -1.95 7.94
C VAL A 128 1.28 -2.33 8.99
N GLY A 129 1.45 -1.53 10.04
CA GLY A 129 2.37 -1.82 11.16
C GLY A 129 1.70 -2.20 12.48
N LEU A 130 0.36 -2.15 12.57
CA LEU A 130 -0.37 -2.37 13.82
C LEU A 130 -0.90 -3.79 13.95
N ASP A 131 -1.38 -4.38 12.84
CA ASP A 131 -2.14 -5.62 12.89
C ASP A 131 -1.69 -6.58 11.79
N CYS A 132 -0.94 -7.59 12.18
CA CYS A 132 -0.58 -8.66 11.28
C CYS A 132 -1.74 -9.62 11.09
N GLY A 133 -2.04 -9.96 9.84
CA GLY A 133 -3.18 -10.80 9.47
C GLY A 133 -4.46 -10.02 9.15
N LEU A 134 -4.44 -8.68 9.22
CA LEU A 134 -5.48 -7.88 8.59
C LEU A 134 -5.32 -7.93 7.08
N ASP A 135 -6.37 -8.39 6.41
CA ASP A 135 -6.48 -8.27 4.97
C ASP A 135 -6.66 -6.77 4.61
N LEU A 136 -5.65 -6.20 3.94
CA LEU A 136 -5.66 -4.85 3.39
C LEU A 136 -5.82 -4.86 1.86
N SER A 137 -6.08 -6.03 1.27
CA SER A 137 -6.14 -6.18 -0.18
C SER A 137 -7.28 -5.37 -0.79
N ASP A 138 -8.40 -5.22 -0.07
CA ASP A 138 -9.53 -4.42 -0.55
C ASP A 138 -9.20 -2.93 -0.59
N GLU A 139 -8.46 -2.41 0.40
CA GLU A 139 -7.97 -1.03 0.39
C GLU A 139 -6.98 -0.79 -0.75
N TYR A 140 -5.99 -1.66 -0.95
CA TYR A 140 -5.06 -1.53 -2.08
C TYR A 140 -5.78 -1.60 -3.44
N ARG A 141 -6.73 -2.53 -3.60
CA ARG A 141 -7.51 -2.66 -4.85
C ARG A 141 -8.40 -1.45 -5.09
N THR A 142 -9.02 -0.92 -4.04
CA THR A 142 -9.81 0.31 -4.11
C THR A 142 -8.93 1.47 -4.56
N ALA A 143 -7.76 1.66 -3.94
CA ALA A 143 -6.84 2.72 -4.32
C ALA A 143 -6.38 2.62 -5.78
N LEU A 144 -5.94 1.43 -6.21
CA LEU A 144 -5.52 1.20 -7.60
C LEU A 144 -6.65 1.47 -8.59
N ARG A 145 -7.84 0.90 -8.35
CA ARG A 145 -9.01 1.07 -9.22
C ARG A 145 -9.41 2.53 -9.36
N ASP A 146 -9.47 3.25 -8.25
CA ASP A 146 -10.02 4.60 -8.24
C ASP A 146 -9.02 5.64 -8.79
N ALA A 147 -7.71 5.44 -8.56
CA ALA A 147 -6.67 6.21 -9.22
C ALA A 147 -6.60 5.92 -10.72
N GLU A 148 -6.70 4.66 -11.13
CA GLU A 148 -6.78 4.25 -12.53
C GLU A 148 -7.99 4.88 -13.24
N ALA A 149 -9.16 4.91 -12.60
CA ALA A 149 -10.34 5.53 -13.18
C ALA A 149 -10.13 7.02 -13.53
N CYS A 150 -9.41 7.77 -12.70
CA CYS A 150 -9.07 9.16 -13.01
C CYS A 150 -7.93 9.26 -14.04
N ARG A 151 -6.92 8.38 -13.96
CA ARG A 151 -5.83 8.29 -14.96
C ARG A 151 -6.40 8.07 -16.36
N ASP A 152 -7.31 7.13 -16.52
CA ASP A 152 -7.90 6.75 -17.80
C ASP A 152 -8.80 7.85 -18.38
N ARG A 153 -9.36 8.72 -17.53
CA ARG A 153 -10.05 9.95 -17.99
C ARG A 153 -9.06 10.97 -18.53
N LEU A 154 -7.96 11.20 -17.82
CA LEU A 154 -6.92 12.14 -18.24
C LEU A 154 -6.19 11.68 -19.51
N ALA A 155 -5.96 10.37 -19.66
CA ALA A 155 -5.29 9.79 -20.83
C ALA A 155 -6.05 9.97 -22.15
N LYS A 156 -7.34 10.32 -22.10
CA LYS A 156 -8.17 10.63 -23.29
C LYS A 156 -8.04 12.09 -23.73
N LEU A 157 -7.40 12.93 -22.92
CA LEU A 157 -7.18 14.35 -23.18
C LEU A 157 -5.77 14.56 -23.74
N PRO A 158 -5.46 15.77 -24.26
CA PRO A 158 -4.08 16.13 -24.58
C PRO A 158 -3.15 15.90 -23.38
N PRO A 159 -1.88 15.52 -23.61
CA PRO A 159 -0.91 15.31 -22.54
C PRO A 159 -0.88 16.50 -21.58
N SER A 160 -0.93 16.22 -20.28
CA SER A 160 -0.95 17.23 -19.23
C SER A 160 -0.03 16.84 -18.09
N PRO A 161 0.50 17.83 -17.33
CA PRO A 161 1.25 17.55 -16.11
C PRO A 161 0.46 16.69 -15.12
N LEU A 162 -0.86 16.86 -15.06
CA LEU A 162 -1.72 16.09 -14.17
C LEU A 162 -1.69 14.59 -14.47
N LEU A 163 -1.69 14.22 -15.76
CA LEU A 163 -1.61 12.82 -16.14
C LEU A 163 -0.31 12.19 -15.61
N THR A 164 0.84 12.86 -15.77
CA THR A 164 2.12 12.37 -15.24
C THR A 164 2.13 12.25 -13.72
N MET A 165 1.48 13.18 -13.01
CA MET A 165 1.33 13.10 -11.55
C MET A 165 0.47 11.90 -11.13
N VAL A 166 -0.68 11.70 -11.78
CA VAL A 166 -1.57 10.56 -11.49
C VAL A 166 -0.91 9.22 -11.84
N GLU A 167 -0.15 9.14 -12.93
CA GLU A 167 0.63 7.94 -13.28
C GLU A 167 1.69 7.62 -12.22
N LYS A 168 2.34 8.66 -11.67
CA LYS A 168 3.27 8.50 -10.55
C LYS A 168 2.56 7.97 -9.31
N ASP A 169 1.43 8.55 -8.93
CA ASP A 169 0.66 8.13 -7.75
C ASP A 169 0.16 6.68 -7.88
N TYR A 170 -0.31 6.29 -9.08
CA TYR A 170 -0.68 4.91 -9.38
C TYR A 170 0.51 3.96 -9.21
N ASN A 171 1.69 4.30 -9.75
CA ASN A 171 2.89 3.48 -9.60
C ASN A 171 3.36 3.39 -8.14
N SER A 172 3.27 4.48 -7.38
CA SER A 172 3.56 4.49 -5.94
C SER A 172 2.58 3.62 -5.15
N THR A 173 1.30 3.64 -5.51
CA THR A 173 0.26 2.78 -4.92
C THR A 173 0.54 1.31 -5.23
N LEU A 174 0.88 1.00 -6.48
CA LEU A 174 1.24 -0.35 -6.91
C LEU A 174 2.49 -0.85 -6.18
N LEU A 175 3.51 0.00 -6.03
CA LEU A 175 4.70 -0.33 -5.25
C LEU A 175 4.34 -0.65 -3.79
N ALA A 176 3.53 0.19 -3.15
CA ALA A 176 3.11 -0.02 -1.77
C ALA A 176 2.37 -1.35 -1.61
N TYR A 177 1.52 -1.71 -2.57
CA TYR A 177 0.85 -3.01 -2.61
C TYR A 177 1.84 -4.17 -2.74
N LEU A 178 2.79 -4.07 -3.68
CA LEU A 178 3.82 -5.10 -3.89
C LEU A 178 4.68 -5.33 -2.64
N LEU A 179 5.08 -4.27 -1.95
CA LEU A 179 5.79 -4.38 -0.67
C LEU A 179 4.89 -4.95 0.43
N GLY A 180 3.59 -4.63 0.42
CA GLY A 180 2.60 -5.25 1.30
C GLY A 180 2.51 -6.77 1.16
N LYS A 181 2.78 -7.32 -0.03
CA LYS A 181 2.82 -8.78 -0.24
C LYS A 181 3.92 -9.49 0.55
N LEU A 182 5.01 -8.79 0.90
CA LEU A 182 6.05 -9.32 1.79
C LEU A 182 5.50 -9.64 3.20
N LEU A 183 4.36 -9.03 3.55
CA LEU A 183 3.67 -9.20 4.83
C LEU A 183 2.54 -10.24 4.76
N GLY A 184 2.34 -10.88 3.60
CA GLY A 184 1.27 -11.86 3.38
C GLY A 184 -0.06 -11.30 2.86
N ILE A 185 -0.11 -10.03 2.46
CA ILE A 185 -1.28 -9.38 1.83
C ILE A 185 -1.48 -9.96 0.41
N LYS A 186 -2.73 -10.20 -0.01
CA LYS A 186 -3.08 -11.04 -1.19
C LYS A 186 -3.55 -10.30 -2.44
#